data_AF-A0A9D1E6G5-F1
#
_entry.id   AF-A0A9D1E6G5-F1
#
_cell.length_a   1.000
_cell.length_b   1.000
_cell.length_c   1.000
_cell.angle_alpha   90.00
_cell.angle_beta   90.00
_cell.angle_gamma   90.00
#
_symmetry.space_group_name_H-M   'P 1'
#
loop_
_entity.id
_entity.type
_entity.pdbx_description
1 polymer ?
#
loop_
_entity_poly.entity_id
_entity_poly.type
_entity_poly.pdbx_seq_one_letter_code
_entity_poly.pdbx_strand_id
1 'polypeptide(L)'
;MNSFLLAAIASSQAGSVQINSQTLNIIIQYCVYGAIIIVSIILLALLHKYTRLPKHSEFKKKLSALQTDMADIDTNAKRMDFIKSVTRAIYKADSLAYTATMLSEKERYSDFGKISSLIQGARAELSPYKYGKREQSDDEGIKTAEKIIASAVEILNGVIERDGELRRKKN
;
A
#
# COMPACT_ATOMS: atom_id res chain seq x y z
N MET A 1 47.47 -58.29 22.77
CA MET A 1 46.90 -56.93 22.56
C MET A 1 45.56 -56.97 21.80
N ASN A 2 44.69 -57.96 22.03
CA ASN A 2 43.42 -58.09 21.30
C ASN A 2 42.17 -57.88 22.18
N SER A 3 42.33 -57.80 23.50
CA SER A 3 41.24 -57.61 24.46
C SER A 3 40.75 -56.16 24.54
N PHE A 4 41.61 -55.18 24.25
CA PHE A 4 41.26 -53.76 24.28
C PHE A 4 40.47 -53.33 23.03
N LEU A 5 40.83 -53.85 21.86
CA LEU A 5 40.09 -53.62 20.61
C LEU A 5 38.72 -54.32 20.61
N LEU A 6 38.63 -55.52 21.19
CA LEU A 6 37.36 -56.23 21.30
C LEU A 6 36.41 -55.55 22.29
N ALA A 7 36.93 -54.96 23.38
CA ALA A 7 36.14 -54.17 24.32
C ALA A 7 35.65 -52.85 23.70
N ALA A 8 36.47 -52.18 22.88
CA ALA A 8 36.09 -50.95 22.18
C ALA A 8 34.99 -51.18 21.13
N ILE A 9 35.04 -52.31 20.42
CA ILE A 9 34.03 -52.69 19.40
C ILE A 9 32.74 -53.22 20.07
N ALA A 10 32.84 -53.90 21.21
CA ALA A 10 31.68 -54.30 22.00
C ALA A 10 30.94 -53.09 22.59
N SER A 11 31.66 -52.04 23.01
CA SER A 11 31.04 -50.78 23.45
C SER A 11 30.45 -49.94 22.32
N SER A 12 30.90 -50.12 21.06
CA SER A 12 30.36 -49.39 19.92
C SER A 12 29.13 -50.05 19.28
N GLN A 13 28.83 -51.31 19.62
CA GLN A 13 27.64 -52.03 19.12
C GLN A 13 26.53 -52.19 20.17
N ALA A 14 26.73 -51.75 21.41
CA ALA A 14 25.73 -51.78 22.48
C ALA A 14 24.98 -50.44 22.66
N GLY A 15 24.91 -49.62 21.61
CA GLY A 15 24.11 -48.40 21.58
C GLY A 15 22.86 -48.60 20.76
N SER A 16 21.90 -49.39 21.23
CA SER A 16 20.52 -49.19 20.76
C SER A 16 20.17 -47.74 21.09
N VAL A 17 19.79 -46.96 20.09
CA VAL A 17 19.43 -45.54 20.24
C VAL A 17 18.16 -45.47 21.07
N GLN A 18 18.29 -45.56 22.40
CA GLN A 18 17.25 -45.12 23.31
C GLN A 18 17.21 -43.61 23.20
N ILE A 19 16.23 -43.10 22.47
CA ILE A 19 15.99 -41.67 22.38
C ILE A 19 15.57 -41.20 23.78
N ASN A 20 16.54 -40.71 24.54
CA ASN A 20 16.32 -40.19 25.89
C ASN A 20 15.34 -39.00 25.81
N SER A 21 14.47 -38.84 26.81
CA SER A 21 13.45 -37.79 26.87
C SER A 21 14.05 -36.39 26.72
N GLN A 22 15.30 -36.21 27.16
CA GLN A 22 16.08 -34.99 27.00
C GLN A 22 16.42 -34.68 25.53
N THR A 23 16.81 -35.69 24.74
CA THR A 23 17.11 -35.54 23.31
C THR A 23 15.84 -35.25 22.51
N LEU A 24 14.71 -35.89 22.85
CA LEU A 24 13.40 -35.59 22.25
C LEU A 24 12.99 -34.14 22.50
N ASN A 25 13.20 -33.62 23.70
CA ASN A 25 12.81 -32.26 24.05
C ASN A 25 13.61 -31.21 23.25
N ILE A 26 14.91 -31.45 23.04
CA ILE A 26 15.76 -30.60 22.21
C ILE A 26 15.28 -30.61 20.75
N ILE A 27 14.96 -31.79 20.19
CA ILE A 27 14.45 -31.91 18.82
C ILE A 27 13.12 -31.16 18.66
N ILE A 28 12.20 -31.31 19.61
CA ILE A 28 10.92 -30.60 19.61
C ILE A 28 11.15 -29.09 19.68
N GLN A 29 12.05 -28.62 20.54
CA GLN A 29 12.36 -27.20 20.69
C GLN A 29 12.90 -26.60 19.39
N TYR A 30 13.82 -27.29 18.70
CA TYR A 30 14.30 -26.86 17.38
C TYR A 30 13.19 -26.88 16.30
N CYS A 31 12.30 -27.87 16.31
CA CYS A 31 11.14 -27.90 15.42
C CYS A 31 10.20 -26.71 15.66
N VAL A 32 9.92 -26.38 16.92
CA VAL A 32 9.09 -25.22 17.29
C VAL A 32 9.74 -23.92 16.85
N TYR A 33 11.04 -23.73 17.10
CA TYR A 33 11.76 -22.55 16.62
C TYR A 33 11.77 -22.45 15.09
N GLY A 34 11.96 -23.57 14.39
CA GLY A 34 11.85 -23.63 12.93
C GLY A 34 10.46 -23.22 12.43
N ALA A 35 9.40 -23.70 13.07
CA ALA A 35 8.02 -23.34 12.72
C ALA A 35 7.76 -21.84 12.91
N ILE A 36 8.24 -21.23 14.01
CA ILE A 36 8.10 -19.80 14.27
C ILE A 36 8.78 -18.97 13.18
N ILE A 37 9.98 -19.37 12.75
CA ILE A 37 10.71 -18.69 11.66
C ILE A 37 9.91 -18.74 10.35
N ILE A 38 9.37 -19.90 10.00
CA ILE A 38 8.57 -20.06 8.77
C ILE A 38 7.32 -19.18 8.81
N VAL A 39 6.58 -19.19 9.92
CA VAL A 39 5.40 -18.32 10.11
C VAL A 39 5.78 -16.85 9.99
N SER A 40 6.92 -16.46 10.56
CA SER A 40 7.42 -15.08 10.48
C SER A 40 7.74 -14.66 9.05
N ILE A 41 8.37 -15.54 8.25
CA ILE A 41 8.66 -15.28 6.83
C ILE A 41 7.36 -15.19 6.02
N ILE A 42 6.39 -16.08 6.28
CA ILE A 42 5.08 -16.05 5.60
C ILE A 42 4.34 -14.75 5.90
N LEU A 43 4.32 -14.30 7.16
CA LEU A 43 3.73 -13.01 7.55
C LEU A 43 4.42 -11.84 6.83
N LEU A 44 5.75 -11.85 6.75
CA LEU A 44 6.51 -10.81 6.05
C LEU A 44 6.19 -10.79 4.55
N ALA A 45 6.10 -11.96 3.91
CA ALA A 45 5.76 -12.09 2.50
C ALA A 45 4.34 -11.61 2.20
N LEU A 46 3.38 -11.95 3.08
CA LEU A 46 2.01 -11.44 3.01
C LEU A 46 1.99 -9.93 3.13
N LEU A 47 2.65 -9.36 4.16
CA LEU A 47 2.70 -7.92 4.36
C LEU A 47 3.26 -7.21 3.13
N HIS A 48 4.37 -7.71 2.56
CA HIS A 48 4.98 -7.15 1.37
C HIS A 48 4.07 -7.18 0.13
N LYS A 49 3.23 -8.23 0.01
CA LYS A 49 2.26 -8.34 -1.09
C LYS A 49 1.11 -7.34 -0.93
N TYR A 50 0.62 -7.15 0.30
CA TYR A 50 -0.50 -6.25 0.59
C TYR A 50 -0.09 -4.77 0.63
N THR A 51 1.15 -4.46 1.02
CA THR A 51 1.68 -3.08 1.05
C THR A 51 2.26 -2.64 -0.29
N ARG A 52 2.05 -3.40 -1.37
CA ARG A 52 2.60 -3.07 -2.68
C ARG A 52 1.92 -1.81 -3.21
N LEU A 53 2.65 -0.70 -3.17
CA LEU A 53 2.20 0.58 -3.69
C LEU A 53 1.86 0.48 -5.19
N PRO A 54 0.79 1.18 -5.64
CA PRO A 54 0.36 1.13 -7.02
C PRO A 54 1.44 1.70 -7.94
N LYS A 55 1.49 1.19 -9.18
CA LYS A 55 2.36 1.77 -10.21
C LYS A 55 1.88 3.17 -10.56
N HIS A 56 2.79 4.04 -11.05
CA HIS A 56 2.43 5.41 -11.46
C HIS A 56 1.28 5.46 -12.48
N SER A 57 1.21 4.48 -13.39
CA SER A 57 0.12 4.37 -14.36
C SER A 57 -1.23 4.03 -13.73
N GLU A 58 -1.26 3.20 -12.69
CA GLU A 58 -2.47 2.87 -11.94
C GLU A 58 -2.91 4.04 -11.07
N PHE A 59 -1.96 4.72 -10.44
CA PHE A 59 -2.22 5.92 -9.66
C PHE A 59 -2.80 7.04 -10.54
N LYS A 60 -2.24 7.25 -11.74
CA LYS A 60 -2.79 8.18 -12.74
C LYS A 60 -4.23 7.84 -13.12
N LYS A 61 -4.52 6.57 -13.42
CA LYS A 61 -5.89 6.14 -13.75
C LYS A 61 -6.88 6.46 -12.62
N LYS A 62 -6.49 6.22 -11.37
CA LYS A 62 -7.34 6.52 -10.21
C LYS A 62 -7.53 8.03 -10.00
N LEU A 63 -6.49 8.82 -10.22
CA LEU A 63 -6.56 10.29 -10.10
C LEU A 63 -7.42 10.90 -11.20
N SER A 64 -7.29 10.45 -12.45
CA SER A 64 -8.15 10.86 -13.56
C SER A 64 -9.60 10.41 -13.37
N ALA A 65 -9.82 9.21 -12.81
CA ALA A 65 -11.18 8.77 -12.47
C ALA A 65 -11.82 9.69 -11.42
N LEU A 66 -11.07 10.11 -10.39
CA LEU A 66 -11.54 11.08 -9.41
C LEU A 66 -11.87 12.43 -10.06
N GLN A 67 -11.06 12.90 -11.00
CA GLN A 67 -11.34 14.12 -11.75
C GLN A 67 -12.68 14.01 -12.51
N THR A 68 -12.90 12.91 -13.21
CA THR A 68 -14.18 12.65 -13.91
C THR A 68 -15.35 12.55 -12.92
N ASP A 69 -15.18 11.85 -11.79
CA ASP A 69 -16.21 11.77 -10.76
C ASP A 69 -16.60 13.16 -10.22
N MET A 70 -15.66 14.11 -10.15
CA MET A 70 -15.91 15.49 -9.72
C MET A 70 -16.62 16.32 -10.81
N ALA A 71 -16.23 16.15 -12.08
CA ALA A 71 -16.87 16.80 -13.22
C ALA A 71 -18.32 16.33 -13.42
N ASP A 72 -18.60 15.06 -13.10
CA ASP A 72 -19.93 14.44 -13.22
C ASP A 72 -20.86 14.78 -12.03
N ILE A 73 -20.43 15.60 -11.07
CA ILE A 73 -21.29 16.01 -9.95
C ILE A 73 -22.38 16.96 -10.47
N ASP A 74 -23.55 16.40 -10.73
CA ASP A 74 -24.72 17.17 -11.12
C ASP A 74 -25.28 17.98 -9.94
N THR A 75 -25.17 19.31 -10.05
CA THR A 75 -25.68 20.28 -9.08
C THR A 75 -27.20 20.44 -9.16
N ASN A 76 -27.88 19.80 -10.12
CA ASN A 76 -29.34 19.74 -10.18
C ASN A 76 -29.92 18.38 -9.77
N ALA A 77 -29.08 17.40 -9.46
CA ALA A 77 -29.52 16.09 -8.98
C ALA A 77 -30.30 16.19 -7.66
N LYS A 78 -31.08 15.13 -7.35
CA LYS A 78 -31.77 14.99 -6.07
C LYS A 78 -30.75 15.13 -4.92
N ARG A 79 -31.14 15.82 -3.84
CA ARG A 79 -30.27 16.10 -2.67
C ARG A 79 -29.51 14.87 -2.16
N MET A 80 -30.19 13.72 -2.11
CA MET A 80 -29.58 12.46 -1.66
C MET A 80 -28.48 11.98 -2.61
N ASP A 81 -28.70 12.07 -3.92
CA ASP A 81 -27.75 11.60 -4.94
C ASP A 81 -26.54 12.55 -5.01
N PHE A 82 -26.77 13.85 -4.86
CA PHE A 82 -25.72 14.86 -4.72
C PHE A 82 -24.83 14.63 -3.49
N ILE A 83 -25.43 14.44 -2.31
CA ILE A 83 -24.65 14.18 -1.09
C ILE A 83 -23.83 12.88 -1.24
N LYS A 84 -24.39 11.85 -1.86
CA LYS A 84 -23.68 10.59 -2.13
C LYS A 84 -22.51 10.77 -3.09
N SER A 85 -22.67 11.52 -4.18
CA SER A 85 -21.59 11.73 -5.16
C SER A 85 -20.44 12.52 -4.54
N VAL A 86 -20.73 13.62 -3.85
CA VAL A 86 -19.73 14.42 -3.11
C VAL A 86 -19.02 13.58 -2.06
N THR A 87 -19.79 12.85 -1.23
CA THR A 87 -19.23 12.02 -0.16
C THR A 87 -18.31 10.93 -0.73
N ARG A 88 -18.69 10.33 -1.86
CA ARG A 88 -17.86 9.34 -2.56
C ARG A 88 -16.58 9.97 -3.10
N ALA A 89 -16.65 11.18 -3.67
CA ALA A 89 -15.48 11.91 -4.15
C ALA A 89 -14.51 12.24 -3.00
N ILE A 90 -15.03 12.68 -1.84
CA ILE A 90 -14.22 12.92 -0.63
C ILE A 90 -13.50 11.66 -0.17
N TYR A 91 -14.20 10.52 -0.05
CA TYR A 91 -13.56 9.27 0.37
C TYR A 91 -12.50 8.80 -0.62
N LYS A 92 -12.76 8.93 -1.93
CA LYS A 92 -11.77 8.62 -2.97
C LYS A 92 -10.55 9.54 -2.85
N ALA A 93 -10.75 10.84 -2.64
CA ALA A 93 -9.69 11.81 -2.42
C ALA A 93 -8.84 11.46 -1.19
N ASP A 94 -9.45 11.17 -0.03
CA ASP A 94 -8.72 10.79 1.19
C ASP A 94 -7.87 9.53 0.97
N SER A 95 -8.41 8.52 0.28
CA SER A 95 -7.67 7.29 -0.04
C SER A 95 -6.49 7.53 -1.00
N LEU A 96 -6.65 8.46 -1.94
CA LEU A 96 -5.63 8.81 -2.93
C LEU A 96 -4.54 9.71 -2.34
N ALA A 97 -4.90 10.64 -1.45
CA ALA A 97 -3.94 11.45 -0.70
C ALA A 97 -3.03 10.55 0.16
N TYR A 98 -3.61 9.59 0.88
CA TYR A 98 -2.82 8.61 1.64
C TYR A 98 -1.87 7.82 0.74
N THR A 99 -2.37 7.33 -0.39
CA THR A 99 -1.55 6.59 -1.37
C THR A 99 -0.41 7.44 -1.93
N ALA A 100 -0.68 8.73 -2.22
CA ALA A 100 0.33 9.69 -2.69
C ALA A 100 1.41 9.93 -1.63
N THR A 101 1.03 10.07 -0.36
CA THR A 101 1.98 10.20 0.75
C THR A 101 2.89 8.98 0.85
N MET A 102 2.33 7.77 0.78
CA MET A 102 3.11 6.53 0.83
C MET A 102 4.04 6.37 -0.40
N LEU A 103 3.61 6.81 -1.58
CA LEU A 103 4.47 6.89 -2.77
C LEU A 103 5.60 7.90 -2.58
N SER A 104 5.31 9.07 -2.02
CA SER A 104 6.32 10.09 -1.71
C SER A 104 7.39 9.58 -0.75
N GLU A 105 6.99 8.84 0.30
CA GLU A 105 7.93 8.27 1.27
C GLU A 105 8.80 7.18 0.64
N LYS A 106 8.20 6.28 -0.16
CA LYS A 106 8.91 5.19 -0.81
C LYS A 106 9.90 5.67 -1.87
N GLU A 107 9.48 6.61 -2.72
CA GLU A 107 10.26 7.05 -3.87
C GLU A 107 11.14 8.27 -3.55
N ARG A 108 10.95 8.87 -2.36
CA ARG A 108 11.60 10.13 -1.95
C ARG A 108 11.41 11.27 -2.95
N TYR A 109 10.35 11.20 -3.75
CA TYR A 109 9.98 12.21 -4.72
C TYR A 109 9.02 13.21 -4.11
N SER A 110 9.48 14.46 -3.96
CA SER A 110 8.69 15.57 -3.42
C SER A 110 7.41 15.85 -4.20
N ASP A 111 7.35 15.46 -5.47
CA ASP A 111 6.19 15.70 -6.34
C ASP A 111 4.96 14.89 -5.91
N PHE A 112 5.13 13.67 -5.38
CA PHE A 112 4.01 12.92 -4.79
C PHE A 112 3.51 13.56 -3.49
N GLY A 113 4.41 14.18 -2.71
CA GLY A 113 4.04 15.01 -1.56
C GLY A 113 3.16 16.19 -1.98
N LYS A 114 3.56 16.92 -3.04
CA LYS A 114 2.75 18.01 -3.62
C LYS A 114 1.39 17.53 -4.11
N ILE A 115 1.35 16.38 -4.81
CA ILE A 115 0.09 15.76 -5.26
C ILE A 115 -0.82 15.44 -4.06
N SER A 116 -0.28 14.89 -2.96
CA SER A 116 -1.05 14.64 -1.74
C SER A 116 -1.67 15.92 -1.18
N SER A 117 -0.89 17.01 -1.10
CA SER A 117 -1.38 18.32 -0.65
C SER A 117 -2.49 18.87 -1.56
N LEU A 118 -2.35 18.74 -2.88
CA LEU A 118 -3.39 19.17 -3.83
C LEU A 118 -4.68 18.36 -3.67
N ILE A 119 -4.59 17.04 -3.50
CA ILE A 119 -5.77 16.19 -3.27
C ILE A 119 -6.47 16.59 -1.96
N GLN A 120 -5.72 16.90 -0.90
CA GLN A 120 -6.28 17.40 0.36
C GLN A 120 -6.94 18.78 0.20
N GLY A 121 -6.36 19.66 -0.62
CA GLY A 121 -6.96 20.94 -0.99
C GLY A 121 -8.31 20.76 -1.69
N ALA A 122 -8.37 19.92 -2.73
CA ALA A 122 -9.63 19.61 -3.41
C ALA A 122 -10.68 18.99 -2.47
N ARG A 123 -10.25 18.17 -1.51
CA ARG A 123 -11.12 17.59 -0.49
C ARG A 123 -11.63 18.64 0.50
N ALA A 124 -10.83 19.65 0.84
CA ALA A 124 -11.26 20.77 1.67
C ALA A 124 -12.36 21.58 0.97
N GLU A 125 -12.18 21.85 -0.32
CA GLU A 125 -13.20 22.50 -1.16
C GLU A 125 -14.50 21.69 -1.25
N LEU A 126 -14.44 20.35 -1.27
CA LEU A 126 -15.64 19.50 -1.30
C LEU A 126 -16.32 19.33 0.08
N SER A 127 -15.63 19.62 1.18
CA SER A 127 -16.12 19.37 2.54
C SER A 127 -17.45 20.07 2.90
N PRO A 128 -17.70 21.34 2.51
CA PRO A 128 -18.95 22.04 2.78
C PRO A 128 -20.19 21.35 2.20
N TYR A 129 -20.03 20.70 1.04
CA TYR A 129 -21.11 20.05 0.30
C TYR A 129 -21.53 18.70 0.89
N LYS A 130 -20.72 18.11 1.78
CA LYS A 130 -20.98 16.81 2.42
C LYS A 130 -22.33 16.76 3.15
N TYR A 131 -22.81 17.88 3.66
CA TYR A 131 -24.09 17.98 4.39
C TYR A 131 -25.21 18.66 3.57
N GLY A 132 -24.93 18.96 2.30
CA GLY A 132 -25.88 19.57 1.37
C GLY A 132 -26.21 21.03 1.67
N LYS A 133 -25.28 21.80 2.26
CA LYS A 133 -25.37 23.27 2.19
C LYS A 133 -25.16 23.67 0.73
N ARG A 134 -26.19 24.24 0.13
CA ARG A 134 -26.14 24.93 -1.15
C ARG A 134 -26.49 26.38 -0.88
N GLU A 135 -25.52 27.26 -0.91
CA GLU A 135 -25.79 28.65 -1.29
C GLU A 135 -25.62 28.74 -2.81
N GLN A 136 -26.46 29.52 -3.50
CA GLN A 136 -26.49 29.58 -4.97
C GLN A 136 -25.17 30.04 -5.64
N SER A 137 -24.18 30.46 -4.84
CA SER A 137 -22.81 30.79 -5.22
C SER A 137 -21.83 29.60 -5.13
N ASP A 138 -22.27 28.44 -4.63
CA ASP A 138 -21.42 27.31 -4.29
C ASP A 138 -21.09 26.39 -5.50
N ASP A 139 -21.55 26.63 -6.72
CA ASP A 139 -21.06 25.82 -7.87
C ASP A 139 -19.57 26.05 -8.16
N GLU A 140 -18.99 27.12 -7.58
CA GLU A 140 -17.56 27.46 -7.72
C GLU A 140 -16.63 26.51 -6.96
N GLY A 141 -17.01 26.01 -5.77
CA GLY A 141 -16.14 25.15 -4.95
C GLY A 141 -15.90 23.78 -5.59
N ILE A 142 -16.92 23.18 -6.22
CA ILE A 142 -16.77 21.90 -6.96
C ILE A 142 -15.86 22.10 -8.19
N LYS A 143 -16.07 23.17 -8.95
CA LYS A 143 -15.21 23.52 -10.10
C LYS A 143 -13.78 23.84 -9.68
N THR A 144 -13.60 24.44 -8.51
CA THR A 144 -12.29 24.73 -7.95
C THR A 144 -11.58 23.45 -7.53
N ALA A 145 -12.28 22.53 -6.85
CA ALA A 145 -11.78 21.21 -6.52
C ALA A 145 -11.34 20.42 -7.78
N GLU A 146 -12.14 20.47 -8.85
CA GLU A 146 -11.82 19.84 -10.12
C GLU A 146 -10.52 20.40 -10.72
N LYS A 147 -10.36 21.73 -10.77
CA LYS A 147 -9.13 22.39 -11.25
C LYS A 147 -7.90 21.99 -10.44
N ILE A 148 -8.04 21.92 -9.11
CA ILE A 148 -6.94 21.50 -8.23
C ILE A 148 -6.51 20.05 -8.54
N ILE A 149 -7.48 19.14 -8.74
CA ILE A 149 -7.18 17.75 -9.14
C ILE A 149 -6.57 17.69 -10.55
N ALA A 150 -7.03 18.52 -11.48
CA ALA A 150 -6.43 18.60 -12.82
C ALA A 150 -4.95 18.99 -12.76
N SER A 151 -4.57 19.97 -11.93
CA SER A 151 -3.18 20.32 -11.69
C SER A 151 -2.37 19.16 -11.08
N ALA A 152 -2.97 18.37 -10.18
CA ALA A 152 -2.32 17.18 -9.64
C ALA A 152 -2.06 16.11 -10.71
N VAL A 153 -2.97 15.95 -11.68
CA VAL A 153 -2.80 15.06 -12.84
C VAL A 153 -1.67 15.54 -13.75
N GLU A 154 -1.53 16.85 -13.97
CA GLU A 154 -0.43 17.42 -14.76
C GLU A 154 0.94 17.16 -14.13
N ILE A 155 1.08 17.36 -12.82
CA ILE A 155 2.33 17.06 -12.10
C ILE A 155 2.67 15.57 -12.27
N LEU A 156 1.69 14.68 -12.13
CA LEU A 156 1.90 13.25 -12.29
C LEU A 156 2.30 12.87 -13.72
N ASN A 157 1.77 13.54 -14.74
CA ASN A 157 2.20 13.35 -16.13
C ASN A 157 3.68 13.69 -16.31
N GLY A 158 4.13 14.81 -15.75
CA GLY A 158 5.53 15.20 -15.77
C GLY A 158 6.44 14.19 -15.06
N VAL A 159 5.98 13.59 -13.96
CA VAL A 159 6.71 12.50 -13.28
C VAL A 159 6.89 11.29 -14.20
N ILE A 160 5.79 10.83 -14.82
CA ILE A 160 5.79 9.66 -15.71
C ILE A 160 6.68 9.89 -16.93
N GLU A 161 6.64 11.10 -17.50
CA GLU A 161 7.45 11.45 -18.67
C GLU A 161 8.94 11.41 -18.35
N ARG A 162 9.37 12.01 -17.23
CA ARG A 162 10.78 11.95 -16.77
C ARG A 162 11.23 10.52 -16.50
N ASP A 163 10.39 9.70 -15.88
CA ASP A 163 10.68 8.28 -15.65
C ASP A 163 10.83 7.52 -16.99
N GLY A 164 10.03 7.88 -17.99
CA GLY A 164 10.14 7.36 -19.36
C GLY A 164 11.44 7.76 -20.05
N GLU A 165 11.85 9.02 -19.95
CA GLU A 165 13.11 9.53 -20.53
C GLU A 165 14.34 8.88 -19.91
N LEU A 166 14.37 8.71 -18.58
CA LEU A 166 15.47 8.04 -17.88
C LEU A 166 15.62 6.59 -18.31
N ARG A 167 14.50 5.89 -18.56
CA ARG A 167 14.52 4.51 -19.07
C ARG A 167 14.97 4.44 -20.53
N ARG A 168 14.64 5.44 -21.34
CA ARG A 168 15.10 5.53 -22.75
C ARG A 168 16.59 5.84 -22.86
N LYS A 169 17.14 6.70 -22.00
CA LYS A 169 18.58 7.03 -21.98
C LYS A 169 19.49 5.91 -21.47
N LYS A 170 18.92 4.92 -20.77
CA LYS A 170 19.66 3.79 -20.20
C LYS A 170 19.81 2.59 -21.16
N ASN A 171 18.99 2.55 -22.21
CA ASN A 171 19.06 1.58 -23.31
C ASN A 171 19.82 2.17 -24.49
#